data_AF-A0A087TG28-F1
#
_entry.id   AF-A0A087TG28-F1
#
_cell.length_a   1.000
_cell.length_b   1.000
_cell.length_c   1.000
_cell.angle_alpha   90.00
_cell.angle_beta   90.00
_cell.angle_gamma   90.00
#
_symmetry.space_group_name_H-M   'P 1'
#
loop_
_entity.id
_entity.type
_entity.pdbx_description
1 polymer ?
#
loop_
_entity_poly.entity_id
_entity_poly.type
_entity_poly.pdbx_seq_one_letter_code
_entity_poly.pdbx_strand_id
1 'polypeptide(L)'
;MVTIPFLGYMAYQFLSYSGEKILRIYHWNCFVFLLGIFVAMTNQIHKWSHTYFGIPKWVTLLQDFHIILPRRHHRIHHVAPHETYFCITTGWLNYPLEKLCFWPFLEWLIESLFSCKPRTDDLKWAQRKD
;
A
#
# COMPACT_ATOMS: atom_id res chain seq x y z
N MET A 1 -3.06 -1.29 13.10
CA MET A 1 -3.08 -0.85 14.52
C MET A 1 -2.51 0.55 14.73
N VAL A 2 -1.57 1.02 13.91
CA VAL A 2 -1.04 2.41 13.98
C VAL A 2 -2.10 3.50 13.76
N THR A 3 -3.20 3.22 13.04
CA THR A 3 -4.27 4.20 12.77
C THR A 3 -5.21 4.44 13.97
N ILE A 4 -5.26 3.53 14.95
CA ILE A 4 -6.24 3.58 16.05
C ILE A 4 -6.03 4.80 16.96
N PRO A 5 -4.81 5.14 17.42
CA PRO A 5 -4.59 6.32 18.27
C PRO A 5 -4.99 7.64 17.59
N PHE A 6 -4.72 7.78 16.30
CA PHE A 6 -5.07 8.99 15.54
C PHE A 6 -6.58 9.13 15.39
N LEU A 7 -7.29 8.05 15.05
CA LEU A 7 -8.75 8.06 14.95
C LEU A 7 -9.42 8.28 16.31
N GLY A 8 -8.86 7.70 17.39
CA GLY A 8 -9.33 7.93 18.75
C GLY A 8 -9.13 9.38 19.21
N TYR A 9 -7.97 9.98 18.92
CA TYR A 9 -7.72 11.39 19.20
C TYR A 9 -8.66 12.31 18.42
N MET A 10 -8.92 12.00 17.14
CA MET A 10 -9.91 12.74 16.36
C MET A 10 -11.32 12.63 16.96
N ALA A 11 -11.76 11.42 17.35
CA ALA A 11 -13.05 11.24 18.01
C ALA A 11 -13.16 12.09 19.29
N TYR A 12 -12.11 12.12 20.11
CA TYR A 12 -12.01 13.02 21.26
C TYR A 12 -12.16 14.50 20.87
N GLN A 13 -11.47 14.96 19.82
CA GLN A 13 -11.60 16.35 19.35
C GLN A 13 -13.04 16.68 18.95
N PHE A 14 -13.72 15.82 18.18
CA PHE A 14 -15.11 16.05 17.77
C PHE A 14 -16.11 16.01 18.94
N LEU A 15 -15.80 15.26 20.00
CA LEU A 15 -16.63 15.17 21.20
C LEU A 15 -16.38 16.30 22.21
N SER A 16 -15.18 16.90 22.22
CA SER A 16 -14.74 17.82 23.28
C SER A 16 -14.47 19.25 22.81
N TYR A 17 -14.31 19.52 21.52
CA TYR A 17 -13.99 20.86 21.02
C TYR A 17 -15.25 21.65 20.65
N SER A 18 -15.14 22.98 20.73
CA SER A 18 -16.17 23.89 20.22
C SER A 18 -16.28 23.81 18.69
N GLY A 19 -17.46 24.14 18.15
CA GLY A 19 -17.70 24.13 16.71
C GLY A 19 -16.70 24.97 15.91
N GLU A 20 -16.33 26.15 16.40
CA GLU A 20 -15.31 27.01 15.74
C GLU A 20 -13.95 26.32 15.64
N LYS A 21 -13.53 25.64 16.72
CA LYS A 21 -12.25 24.93 16.74
C LYS A 21 -12.27 23.72 15.80
N ILE A 22 -13.40 23.01 15.73
CA ILE A 22 -13.60 21.90 14.79
C ILE A 22 -13.48 22.39 13.34
N LEU A 23 -14.13 23.50 12.99
CA LEU A 23 -14.08 24.06 11.63
C LEU A 23 -12.63 24.39 11.20
N ARG A 24 -11.81 24.92 12.11
CA ARG A 24 -10.39 25.23 11.82
C ARG A 24 -9.54 24.01 11.52
N ILE A 25 -9.84 22.87 12.13
CA ILE A 25 -9.07 21.61 11.96
C ILE A 25 -9.75 20.63 11.00
N TYR A 26 -10.91 20.98 10.44
CA TYR A 26 -11.79 20.06 9.72
C TYR A 26 -11.09 19.40 8.53
N HIS A 27 -10.39 20.18 7.69
CA HIS A 27 -9.69 19.66 6.52
C HIS A 27 -8.57 18.68 6.90
N TRP A 28 -7.81 19.01 7.96
CA TRP A 28 -6.76 18.13 8.48
C TRP A 28 -7.34 16.81 8.98
N ASN A 29 -8.42 16.89 9.75
CA ASN A 29 -9.14 15.72 10.24
C ASN A 29 -9.67 14.87 9.08
N CYS A 30 -10.28 15.46 8.06
CA CYS A 30 -10.73 14.73 6.87
C CYS A 30 -9.56 14.02 6.17
N PHE A 31 -8.42 14.68 6.01
CA PHE A 31 -7.24 14.09 5.41
C PHE A 31 -6.73 12.89 6.22
N VAL A 32 -6.53 13.05 7.53
CA VAL A 32 -6.03 11.98 8.41
C VAL A 32 -7.00 10.81 8.46
N PHE A 33 -8.31 11.08 8.51
CA PHE A 33 -9.34 10.05 8.47
C PHE A 33 -9.28 9.25 7.18
N LEU A 34 -9.31 9.92 6.02
CA LEU A 34 -9.26 9.28 4.72
C LEU A 34 -7.96 8.49 4.55
N LEU A 35 -6.81 9.07 4.91
CA LEU A 35 -5.52 8.38 4.90
C LEU A 35 -5.57 7.09 5.73
N GLY A 36 -6.12 7.16 6.95
CA GLY A 36 -6.27 6.00 7.83
C GLY A 36 -7.14 4.90 7.21
N ILE A 37 -8.28 5.28 6.60
CA ILE A 37 -9.17 4.35 5.90
C ILE A 37 -8.47 3.72 4.71
N PHE A 38 -7.81 4.50 3.84
CA PHE A 38 -7.15 3.98 2.65
C PHE A 38 -5.96 3.07 2.97
N VAL A 39 -5.17 3.38 4.00
CA VAL A 39 -4.09 2.50 4.48
C VAL A 39 -4.65 1.20 5.03
N ALA A 40 -5.69 1.26 5.87
CA ALA A 40 -6.32 0.06 6.43
C ALA A 40 -6.92 -0.82 5.33
N MET A 41 -7.64 -0.22 4.39
CA MET A 41 -8.24 -0.93 3.26
C MET A 41 -7.20 -1.53 2.33
N THR A 42 -6.13 -0.79 1.99
CA THR A 42 -5.03 -1.31 1.17
C THR A 42 -4.37 -2.52 1.82
N ASN A 43 -4.10 -2.46 3.12
CA ASN A 43 -3.55 -3.59 3.87
C ASN A 43 -4.50 -4.80 3.88
N GLN A 44 -5.80 -4.56 4.05
CA GLN A 44 -6.79 -5.63 4.07
C GLN A 44 -6.96 -6.28 2.69
N ILE A 45 -6.98 -5.48 1.62
CA ILE A 45 -7.04 -5.96 0.24
C ILE A 45 -5.77 -6.76 -0.09
N HIS A 46 -4.60 -6.26 0.27
CA HIS A 46 -3.34 -6.99 0.12
C HIS A 46 -3.34 -8.32 0.90
N LYS A 47 -3.90 -8.36 2.12
CA LYS A 47 -4.05 -9.63 2.84
C LYS A 47 -4.98 -10.61 2.10
N TRP A 48 -6.09 -10.12 1.54
CA TRP A 48 -7.00 -10.96 0.76
C TRP A 48 -6.39 -11.47 -0.54
N SER A 49 -5.47 -10.75 -1.17
CA SER A 49 -4.76 -11.22 -2.36
C SER A 49 -3.84 -12.42 -2.08
N HIS A 50 -3.45 -12.61 -0.82
CA HIS A 50 -2.71 -13.78 -0.33
C HIS A 50 -3.60 -14.93 0.19
N THR A 51 -4.89 -14.67 0.42
CA THR A 51 -5.77 -15.62 1.11
C THR A 51 -6.68 -16.33 0.13
N TYR A 52 -6.45 -17.62 -0.10
CA TYR A 52 -7.17 -18.42 -1.11
C TYR A 52 -8.47 -19.05 -0.59
N PHE A 53 -8.54 -19.37 0.70
CA PHE A 53 -9.68 -20.04 1.33
C PHE A 53 -10.33 -19.17 2.41
N GLY A 54 -11.64 -19.30 2.59
CA GLY A 54 -12.35 -18.68 3.71
C GLY A 54 -12.53 -17.15 3.64
N ILE A 55 -12.29 -16.51 2.49
CA ILE A 55 -12.64 -15.09 2.32
C ILE A 55 -14.09 -14.93 1.82
N PRO A 56 -14.77 -13.82 2.13
CA PRO A 56 -16.16 -13.60 1.72
C PRO A 56 -16.34 -13.58 0.19
N LYS A 57 -17.47 -14.10 -0.30
CA LYS A 57 -17.78 -14.15 -1.75
C LYS A 57 -17.81 -12.78 -2.43
N TRP A 58 -18.24 -11.74 -1.72
CA TRP A 58 -18.23 -10.39 -2.28
C TRP A 58 -16.80 -9.89 -2.54
N VAL A 59 -15.82 -10.30 -1.73
CA VAL A 59 -14.40 -9.98 -1.96
C VAL A 59 -13.90 -10.68 -3.22
N THR A 60 -14.21 -11.96 -3.41
CA THR A 60 -13.79 -12.69 -4.62
C THR A 60 -14.41 -12.07 -5.87
N LEU A 61 -15.69 -11.68 -5.83
CA LEU A 61 -16.33 -10.97 -6.95
C LEU A 61 -15.61 -9.66 -7.28
N LEU A 62 -15.29 -8.83 -6.28
CA LEU A 62 -14.54 -7.60 -6.51
C LEU A 62 -13.13 -7.86 -7.08
N GLN A 63 -12.48 -8.95 -6.68
CA GLN A 63 -11.20 -9.38 -7.26
C GLN A 63 -11.36 -9.84 -8.71
N ASP A 64 -12.39 -10.62 -9.02
CA ASP A 64 -12.66 -11.15 -10.36
C ASP A 64 -12.99 -10.00 -11.33
N PHE A 65 -13.74 -8.99 -10.87
CA PHE A 65 -13.99 -7.75 -11.61
C PHE A 65 -12.84 -6.74 -11.59
N HIS A 66 -11.71 -7.08 -10.96
CA HIS A 66 -10.54 -6.21 -10.85
C HIS A 66 -10.83 -4.85 -10.18
N ILE A 67 -11.85 -4.75 -9.34
CA ILE A 67 -12.15 -3.54 -8.56
C ILE A 67 -11.17 -3.43 -7.39
N ILE A 68 -10.76 -4.56 -6.81
CA ILE A 68 -9.70 -4.67 -5.80
C ILE A 68 -8.65 -5.68 -6.26
N LEU A 69 -7.46 -5.66 -5.67
CA LEU A 69 -6.31 -6.44 -6.13
C LEU A 69 -6.61 -7.94 -6.30
N PRO A 70 -6.57 -8.48 -7.54
CA PRO A 70 -6.74 -9.91 -7.79
C PRO A 70 -5.55 -10.72 -7.27
N ARG A 71 -5.81 -11.93 -6.76
CA ARG A 71 -4.77 -12.85 -6.25
C ARG A 71 -3.72 -13.19 -7.32
N ARG A 72 -4.19 -13.55 -8.52
CA ARG A 72 -3.30 -13.91 -9.64
C ARG A 72 -2.41 -12.75 -10.07
N HIS A 73 -2.96 -11.54 -10.06
CA HIS A 73 -2.21 -10.32 -10.37
C HIS A 73 -1.11 -10.09 -9.32
N HIS A 74 -1.48 -10.14 -8.04
CA HIS A 74 -0.51 -9.94 -6.95
C HIS A 74 0.58 -11.01 -6.92
N ARG A 75 0.25 -12.25 -7.30
CA ARG A 75 1.23 -13.34 -7.35
C ARG A 75 2.44 -13.02 -8.23
N ILE A 76 2.31 -12.17 -9.26
CA ILE A 76 3.44 -11.77 -10.12
C ILE A 76 4.54 -11.11 -9.29
N HIS A 77 4.18 -10.22 -8.37
CA HIS A 77 5.11 -9.58 -7.44
C HIS A 77 5.79 -10.57 -6.49
N HIS A 78 5.12 -11.68 -6.14
CA HIS A 78 5.68 -12.74 -5.29
C HIS A 78 6.54 -13.76 -6.04
N VAL A 79 6.76 -13.60 -7.34
CA VAL A 79 7.70 -14.42 -8.10
C VAL A 79 9.03 -13.66 -8.18
N ALA A 80 10.13 -14.36 -7.92
CA ALA A 80 11.47 -13.80 -8.11
C ALA A 80 11.60 -13.20 -9.52
N PRO A 81 12.21 -12.01 -9.67
CA PRO A 81 13.08 -11.33 -8.70
C PRO A 81 12.39 -10.32 -7.76
N HIS A 82 11.04 -10.31 -7.66
CA HIS A 82 10.28 -9.42 -6.77
C HIS A 82 10.39 -7.91 -7.07
N GLU A 83 10.85 -7.54 -8.27
CA GLU A 83 11.14 -6.14 -8.63
C GLU A 83 10.03 -5.47 -9.48
N THR A 84 8.84 -6.07 -9.53
CA THR A 84 7.73 -5.60 -10.40
C THR A 84 6.39 -5.63 -9.67
N TYR A 85 5.39 -4.98 -10.27
CA TYR A 85 3.98 -5.05 -9.83
C TYR A 85 3.72 -4.61 -8.37
N PHE A 86 4.30 -3.48 -7.96
CA PHE A 86 4.25 -2.99 -6.57
C PHE A 86 2.91 -2.40 -6.10
N CYS A 87 1.95 -2.08 -6.99
CA CYS A 87 0.68 -1.51 -6.60
C CYS A 87 -0.27 -2.57 -6.01
N ILE A 88 -0.55 -2.46 -4.72
CA ILE A 88 -1.27 -3.50 -3.94
C ILE A 88 -2.74 -3.19 -3.58
N THR A 89 -3.28 -2.04 -4.01
CA THR A 89 -4.70 -1.71 -3.74
C THR A 89 -5.61 -2.28 -4.82
N THR A 90 -5.43 -1.88 -6.08
CA THR A 90 -6.21 -2.40 -7.23
C THR A 90 -5.34 -3.12 -8.25
N GLY A 91 -4.05 -2.79 -8.30
CA GLY A 91 -3.11 -3.29 -9.31
C GLY A 91 -3.22 -2.59 -10.68
N TRP A 92 -4.15 -1.66 -10.88
CA TRP A 92 -4.37 -1.01 -12.18
C TRP A 92 -3.14 -0.33 -12.75
N LEU A 93 -2.37 0.33 -11.87
CA LEU A 93 -1.16 1.06 -12.27
C LEU A 93 0.03 0.15 -12.54
N ASN A 94 0.00 -1.13 -12.18
CA ASN A 94 1.13 -2.01 -12.47
C ASN A 94 1.38 -2.11 -13.98
N TYR A 95 0.36 -2.40 -14.79
CA TYR A 95 0.53 -2.50 -16.24
C TYR A 95 1.14 -1.25 -16.89
N PRO A 96 0.62 -0.02 -16.70
CA PRO A 96 1.24 1.16 -17.29
C PRO A 96 2.64 1.44 -16.73
N LEU A 97 2.88 1.23 -15.43
CA LEU A 97 4.21 1.47 -14.83
C LEU A 97 5.26 0.49 -15.36
N GLU A 98 4.91 -0.78 -15.56
CA GLU A 98 5.79 -1.77 -16.18
C GLU A 98 6.08 -1.40 -17.64
N LYS A 99 5.05 -0.96 -18.40
CA LYS A 99 5.23 -0.54 -19.80
C LYS A 99 6.13 0.68 -19.96
N LEU A 100 6.12 1.57 -18.96
CA LEU A 100 6.97 2.76 -18.93
C LEU A 100 8.35 2.49 -18.33
N CYS A 101 8.66 1.25 -17.92
CA CYS A 101 9.87 0.92 -17.15
C CYS A 101 10.08 1.87 -15.97
N PHE A 102 8.99 2.27 -15.30
CA PHE A 102 9.00 3.35 -14.32
C PHE A 102 9.96 3.07 -13.16
N TRP A 103 9.94 1.86 -12.62
CA TRP A 103 10.79 1.48 -11.47
C TRP A 103 12.27 1.36 -11.85
N PRO A 104 12.67 0.63 -12.91
CA PRO A 104 14.06 0.64 -13.36
C PRO A 104 14.59 2.03 -13.70
N PHE A 105 13.75 2.90 -14.29
CA PHE A 105 14.13 4.29 -14.56
C PHE A 105 14.40 5.07 -13.26
N LEU A 106 13.55 4.90 -12.24
CA LEU A 106 13.73 5.55 -10.95
C LEU A 106 14.98 5.02 -10.22
N GLU A 107 15.25 3.71 -10.28
CA GLU A 107 16.49 3.11 -9.77
C GLU A 107 17.72 3.74 -10.45
N TRP A 108 17.72 3.80 -11.78
CA TRP A 108 18.81 4.41 -12.55
C TRP A 108 19.01 5.89 -12.20
N LEU A 109 17.92 6.64 -12.02
CA LEU A 109 17.99 8.05 -11.64
C LEU A 109 18.61 8.24 -10.26
N ILE A 110 18.18 7.44 -9.27
CA ILE A 110 18.72 7.48 -7.91
C ILE A 110 20.20 7.08 -7.91
N GLU A 111 20.57 6.01 -8.61
CA GLU A 111 21.97 5.59 -8.73
C GLU A 111 22.82 6.68 -9.41
N SER A 112 22.32 7.30 -10.47
CA SER A 112 23.06 8.35 -11.21
C SER A 112 23.27 9.61 -10.39
N LEU A 113 22.30 9.99 -9.55
CA LEU A 113 22.37 11.21 -8.74
C LEU A 113 23.13 11.00 -7.42
N PHE A 114 23.00 9.83 -6.82
CA PHE A 114 23.46 9.58 -5.45
C PHE A 114 24.51 8.46 -5.34
N SER A 115 24.86 7.80 -6.45
CA SER A 115 25.74 6.61 -6.47
C SER A 115 25.25 5.47 -5.57
N CYS A 116 23.95 5.46 -5.24
CA CYS A 116 23.31 4.41 -4.48
C CYS A 116 22.90 3.28 -5.41
N LYS A 117 23.75 2.26 -5.55
CA LYS A 117 23.43 1.08 -6.36
C LYS A 117 22.20 0.37 -5.79
N PRO A 118 21.16 0.08 -6.61
CA PRO A 118 19.98 -0.64 -6.14
C PRO A 118 20.37 -2.06 -5.72
N ARG A 119 19.61 -2.63 -4.78
CA ARG A 119 19.63 -4.08 -4.47
C ARG A 119 21.00 -4.64 -4.06
N THR A 120 21.85 -3.81 -3.43
CA THR A 120 23.15 -4.26 -2.91
C THR A 120 23.04 -5.22 -1.72
N ASP A 121 21.84 -5.39 -1.18
CA ASP A 121 21.50 -6.22 -0.03
C ASP A 121 20.59 -7.42 -0.33
N ASP A 122 20.15 -7.60 -1.58
CA ASP A 122 19.22 -8.68 -2.01
C ASP A 122 19.70 -10.09 -1.64
N LEU A 123 21.01 -10.30 -1.45
CA LEU A 123 21.57 -11.59 -1.03
C LEU A 123 22.20 -11.56 0.38
N LYS A 124 22.25 -10.40 1.03
CA LYS A 124 22.85 -10.27 2.37
C LYS A 124 22.06 -11.03 3.43
N TRP A 125 20.74 -11.15 3.27
CA TRP A 125 19.88 -11.92 4.17
C TRP A 125 20.00 -13.44 3.97
N ALA A 126 20.43 -13.89 2.78
CA ALA A 126 20.58 -15.31 2.44
C ALA A 126 21.94 -15.89 2.85
N GLN A 127 22.90 -15.03 3.23
CA GLN A 127 24.19 -15.44 3.75
C GLN A 127 24.02 -15.93 5.20
N ARG A 128 24.44 -17.18 5.47
CA ARG A 128 24.55 -17.68 6.86
C ARG A 128 25.59 -16.82 7.59
N LYS A 129 25.26 -16.37 8.80
CA LYS A 129 26.26 -15.82 9.72
C LYS A 129 27.02 -17.00 10.30
N ASP A 130 28.33 -17.02 10.06
CA ASP A 130 29.27 -17.94 10.73
C ASP A 130 29.35 -17.64 12.24
#